data_AF-A0A7Z8QFG9-F1
#
_entry.id   AF-A0A7Z8QFG9-F1
#
_cell.length_a   1.000
_cell.length_b   1.000
_cell.length_c   1.000
_cell.angle_alpha   90.00
_cell.angle_beta   90.00
_cell.angle_gamma   90.00
#
_symmetry.space_group_name_H-M   'P 1'
#
loop_
_entity.id
_entity.type
_entity.pdbx_description
1 polymer ?
#
loop_
_entity_poly.entity_id
_entity_poly.type
_entity_poly.pdbx_seq_one_letter_code
_entity_poly.pdbx_strand_id
1 'polypeptide(L)'
;MSDFSLFLGHQVFRTKKMKAVANTIISNIDTTKSRNVSRSINECWWFLSYMFGINLGLDLFGTRHDDGHCLLINNTSVPFITSDHPVIDIPLTMREENRLSGARNVDFYYPISPKIAYMIKAGDRLGSSKVEVTDNEADEMNSNIAKRANVHIFGDSESAIKPYRKQLDFG
;
A
#
# COMPACT_ATOMS: atom_id res chain seq x y z
N MET A 1 -7.27 14.56 -10.59
CA MET A 1 -6.62 14.24 -9.29
C MET A 1 -7.61 13.64 -8.30
N SER A 2 -8.80 14.23 -8.07
CA SER A 2 -9.83 13.64 -7.18
C SER A 2 -10.15 12.18 -7.52
N ASP A 3 -10.39 11.86 -8.80
CA ASP A 3 -10.70 10.48 -9.23
C ASP A 3 -9.56 9.50 -8.96
N PHE A 4 -8.30 9.95 -9.09
CA PHE A 4 -7.14 9.09 -8.85
C PHE A 4 -6.91 8.83 -7.36
N SER A 5 -7.12 9.84 -6.50
CA SER A 5 -7.06 9.64 -5.04
C SER A 5 -8.15 8.67 -4.56
N LEU A 6 -9.38 8.80 -5.10
CA LEU A 6 -10.47 7.85 -4.84
C LEU A 6 -10.12 6.44 -5.32
N PHE A 7 -9.57 6.32 -6.53
CA PHE A 7 -9.07 5.05 -7.05
C PHE A 7 -8.04 4.42 -6.09
N LEU A 8 -7.04 5.20 -5.65
CA LEU A 8 -5.98 4.71 -4.77
C LEU A 8 -6.54 4.24 -3.42
N GLY A 9 -7.44 5.03 -2.83
CA GLY A 9 -8.13 4.65 -1.59
C GLY A 9 -8.88 3.32 -1.72
N HIS A 10 -9.59 3.11 -2.83
CA HIS A 10 -10.25 1.83 -3.09
C HIS A 10 -9.27 0.67 -3.34
N GLN A 11 -8.13 0.90 -4.00
CA GLN A 11 -7.11 -0.14 -4.21
C GLN A 11 -6.50 -0.65 -2.90
N VAL A 12 -6.48 0.17 -1.85
CA VAL A 12 -6.06 -0.24 -0.51
C VAL A 12 -7.10 -1.17 0.12
N PHE A 13 -8.36 -0.72 0.21
CA PHE A 13 -9.36 -1.39 1.04
C PHE A 13 -10.14 -2.53 0.39
N ARG A 14 -10.25 -2.58 -0.94
CA ARG A 14 -11.06 -3.61 -1.63
C ARG A 14 -10.45 -5.01 -1.59
N THR A 15 -9.23 -5.17 -1.07
CA THR A 15 -8.43 -6.40 -1.20
C THR A 15 -8.79 -7.43 -0.14
N LYS A 16 -8.57 -8.72 -0.47
CA LYS A 16 -8.73 -9.82 0.48
C LYS A 16 -7.74 -9.70 1.65
N LYS A 17 -6.52 -9.20 1.39
CA LYS A 17 -5.52 -8.93 2.44
C LYS A 17 -6.08 -7.99 3.49
N MET A 18 -6.65 -6.86 3.08
CA MET A 18 -7.18 -5.87 4.01
C MET A 18 -8.37 -6.41 4.81
N LYS A 19 -9.22 -7.23 4.19
CA LYS A 19 -10.29 -7.96 4.92
C LYS A 19 -9.71 -8.88 6.00
N ALA A 20 -8.66 -9.63 5.68
CA ALA A 20 -7.99 -10.52 6.62
C ALA A 20 -7.38 -9.73 7.78
N VAL A 21 -6.67 -8.63 7.50
CA VAL A 21 -6.11 -7.73 8.52
C VAL A 21 -7.20 -7.20 9.45
N ALA A 22 -8.31 -6.71 8.89
CA ALA A 22 -9.43 -6.22 9.70
C ALA A 22 -9.98 -7.33 10.63
N ASN A 23 -10.18 -8.54 10.10
CA ASN A 23 -10.62 -9.69 10.89
C ASN A 23 -9.66 -10.04 12.02
N THR A 24 -8.35 -10.05 11.76
CA THR A 24 -7.32 -10.32 12.78
C THR A 24 -7.34 -9.27 13.89
N ILE A 25 -7.49 -7.98 13.55
CA ILE A 25 -7.58 -6.91 14.55
C ILE A 25 -8.80 -7.13 15.45
N ILE A 26 -9.95 -7.48 14.89
CA ILE A 26 -11.19 -7.70 15.66
C ILE A 26 -11.11 -8.97 16.51
N SER A 27 -10.53 -10.05 15.99
CA SER A 27 -10.41 -11.30 16.73
C SER A 27 -9.52 -11.17 17.96
N ASN A 28 -8.55 -10.25 17.93
CA ASN A 28 -7.68 -9.96 19.07
C ASN A 28 -8.38 -9.13 20.18
N ILE A 29 -9.57 -8.59 19.91
CA ILE A 29 -10.38 -7.88 20.91
C ILE A 29 -11.21 -8.93 21.66
N ASP A 30 -10.61 -9.52 22.69
CA ASP A 30 -11.08 -10.70 23.45
C ASP A 30 -12.39 -10.48 24.22
N THR A 31 -13.53 -10.52 23.52
CA THR A 31 -14.87 -10.48 24.12
C THR A 31 -15.84 -11.36 23.34
N THR A 32 -16.83 -11.96 23.99
CA THR A 32 -17.88 -12.74 23.31
C THR A 32 -18.67 -11.90 22.27
N LYS A 33 -18.66 -10.57 22.43
CA LYS A 33 -19.18 -9.60 21.44
C LYS A 33 -18.35 -9.56 20.15
N SER A 34 -17.05 -9.91 20.18
CA SER A 34 -16.15 -9.88 19.02
C SER A 34 -16.57 -10.83 17.91
N ARG A 35 -17.20 -11.97 18.24
CA ARG A 35 -17.67 -12.94 17.24
C ARG A 35 -18.81 -12.38 16.40
N ASN A 36 -19.79 -11.71 17.02
CA ASN A 36 -20.89 -11.08 16.29
C ASN A 36 -20.39 -9.90 15.46
N VAL A 37 -19.49 -9.09 16.01
CA VAL A 37 -18.86 -7.97 15.28
C VAL A 37 -18.04 -8.46 14.09
N SER A 38 -17.22 -9.49 14.26
CA SER A 38 -16.44 -10.10 13.17
C SER A 38 -17.35 -10.66 12.08
N ARG A 39 -18.45 -11.32 12.45
CA ARG A 39 -19.45 -11.78 11.49
C ARG A 39 -20.07 -10.61 10.71
N SER A 40 -20.54 -9.57 11.39
CA SER A 40 -21.12 -8.39 10.73
C SER A 40 -20.12 -7.69 9.81
N ILE A 41 -18.85 -7.60 10.20
CA ILE A 41 -17.80 -7.01 9.35
C ILE A 41 -17.54 -7.87 8.11
N ASN A 42 -17.56 -9.20 8.26
CA ASN A 42 -17.41 -10.11 7.13
C ASN A 42 -18.56 -10.02 6.12
N GLU A 43 -19.80 -9.93 6.62
CA GLU A 43 -21.02 -9.81 5.81
C GLU A 43 -21.13 -8.42 5.16
N CYS A 44 -20.70 -7.36 5.85
CA CYS A 44 -20.74 -5.98 5.38
C CYS A 44 -19.44 -5.49 4.73
N TRP A 45 -18.45 -6.37 4.49
CA TRP A 45 -17.12 -5.95 4.01
C TRP A 45 -17.18 -5.16 2.71
N TRP A 46 -18.09 -5.51 1.80
CA TRP A 46 -18.28 -4.79 0.54
C TRP A 46 -18.61 -3.30 0.78
N PHE A 47 -19.45 -3.01 1.78
CA PHE A 47 -19.84 -1.65 2.14
C PHE A 47 -18.72 -0.95 2.91
N LEU A 48 -18.12 -1.64 3.88
CA LEU A 48 -17.03 -1.10 4.69
C LEU A 48 -15.82 -0.73 3.83
N SER A 49 -15.38 -1.63 2.95
CA SER A 49 -14.26 -1.37 2.04
C SER A 49 -14.55 -0.23 1.06
N TYR A 50 -15.81 -0.07 0.62
CA TYR A 50 -16.23 1.08 -0.16
C TYR A 50 -16.12 2.38 0.65
N MET A 51 -16.72 2.44 1.85
CA MET A 51 -16.68 3.63 2.70
C MET A 51 -15.26 4.02 3.12
N PHE A 52 -14.43 3.05 3.49
CA PHE A 52 -13.03 3.29 3.82
C PHE A 52 -12.24 3.77 2.61
N GLY A 53 -12.49 3.22 1.42
CA GLY A 53 -11.87 3.68 0.17
C GLY A 53 -12.23 5.12 -0.16
N ILE A 54 -13.50 5.51 -0.02
CA ILE A 54 -13.94 6.90 -0.19
C ILE A 54 -13.25 7.82 0.83
N ASN A 55 -13.27 7.46 2.11
CA ASN A 55 -12.69 8.28 3.16
C ASN A 55 -11.19 8.51 2.95
N LEU A 56 -10.43 7.44 2.64
CA LEU A 56 -9.01 7.55 2.34
C LEU A 56 -8.77 8.37 1.07
N GLY A 57 -9.56 8.17 0.01
CA GLY A 57 -9.40 8.94 -1.22
C GLY A 57 -9.67 10.43 -1.05
N LEU A 58 -10.69 10.79 -0.25
CA LEU A 58 -10.98 12.18 0.10
C LEU A 58 -9.87 12.79 0.97
N ASP A 59 -9.35 12.02 1.93
CA ASP A 59 -8.24 12.44 2.78
C ASP A 59 -6.96 12.71 1.95
N LEU A 60 -6.58 11.76 1.08
CA LEU A 60 -5.45 11.92 0.14
C LEU A 60 -5.62 13.12 -0.81
N PHE A 61 -6.85 13.39 -1.25
CA PHE A 61 -7.12 14.56 -2.08
C PHE A 61 -7.05 15.86 -1.27
N GLY A 62 -7.59 15.88 -0.05
CA GLY A 62 -7.60 17.04 0.83
C GLY A 62 -6.20 17.53 1.18
N THR A 63 -5.28 16.60 1.42
CA THR A 63 -3.91 16.88 1.86
C THR A 63 -2.89 16.94 0.74
N ARG A 64 -3.31 16.88 -0.52
CA ARG A 64 -2.43 16.84 -1.70
C ARG A 64 -1.40 17.99 -1.83
N HIS A 65 -1.62 19.07 -1.09
CA HIS A 65 -0.73 20.23 -1.05
C HIS A 65 0.26 20.19 0.12
N ASP A 66 -0.03 19.36 1.12
CA ASP A 66 0.81 19.13 2.30
C ASP A 66 1.65 17.85 2.17
N ASP A 67 1.19 16.89 1.36
CA ASP A 67 1.89 15.65 1.07
C ASP A 67 2.74 15.74 -0.21
N GLY A 68 3.82 14.95 -0.22
CA GLY A 68 4.74 14.84 -1.34
C GLY A 68 4.25 13.81 -2.31
N HIS A 69 4.09 14.18 -3.57
CA HIS A 69 3.65 13.28 -4.61
C HIS A 69 4.76 13.11 -5.64
N CYS A 70 5.29 11.90 -5.80
CA CYS A 70 6.34 11.65 -6.77
C CYS A 70 6.07 10.44 -7.67
N LEU A 71 6.65 10.50 -8.86
CA LEU A 71 6.76 9.37 -9.77
C LEU A 71 8.16 8.78 -9.63
N LEU A 72 8.21 7.51 -9.28
CA LEU A 72 9.44 6.73 -9.25
C LEU A 72 9.67 6.18 -10.65
N ILE A 73 10.82 6.51 -11.23
CA ILE A 73 11.23 6.10 -12.57
C ILE A 73 12.28 5.00 -12.41
N ASN A 74 11.95 3.81 -12.91
CA ASN A 74 12.79 2.64 -12.82
C ASN A 74 13.39 2.31 -14.20
N ASN A 75 14.66 2.67 -14.36
CA ASN A 75 15.50 2.33 -15.51
C ASN A 75 16.52 1.23 -15.16
N THR A 76 16.32 0.54 -14.04
CA THR A 76 17.23 -0.47 -13.49
C THR A 76 17.06 -1.83 -14.17
N SER A 77 17.90 -2.79 -13.79
CA SER A 77 17.77 -4.19 -14.21
C SER A 77 16.65 -4.95 -13.46
N VAL A 78 16.12 -4.37 -12.37
CA VAL A 78 15.12 -4.97 -11.49
C VAL A 78 13.76 -4.29 -11.72
N PRO A 79 12.87 -4.87 -12.55
CA PRO A 79 11.56 -4.28 -12.80
C PRO A 79 10.69 -4.28 -11.53
N PHE A 80 9.83 -3.27 -11.39
CA PHE A 80 8.83 -3.27 -10.33
C PHE A 80 7.81 -4.38 -10.51
N ILE A 81 7.44 -5.03 -9.40
CA ILE A 81 6.35 -6.01 -9.33
C ILE A 81 5.13 -5.41 -8.62
N THR A 82 3.97 -6.05 -8.80
CA THR A 82 2.75 -5.75 -8.06
C THR A 82 2.16 -7.03 -7.44
N SER A 83 1.04 -6.92 -6.74
CA SER A 83 0.36 -8.05 -6.11
C SER A 83 -1.15 -7.91 -6.15
N ASP A 84 -1.86 -8.90 -5.61
CA ASP A 84 -3.29 -8.81 -5.34
C ASP A 84 -3.64 -7.78 -4.23
N HIS A 85 -2.63 -7.16 -3.61
CA HIS A 85 -2.74 -5.97 -2.78
C HIS A 85 -1.76 -4.87 -3.28
N PRO A 86 -2.14 -4.17 -4.37
CA PRO A 86 -1.19 -3.41 -5.19
C PRO A 86 -0.77 -2.07 -4.58
N VAL A 87 -1.55 -1.51 -3.66
CA VAL A 87 -1.20 -0.29 -2.94
C VAL A 87 -0.88 -0.67 -1.52
N ILE A 88 0.35 -0.37 -1.10
CA ILE A 88 0.86 -0.72 0.21
C ILE A 88 1.28 0.51 1.00
N ASP A 89 1.20 0.38 2.32
CA ASP A 89 1.88 1.23 3.27
C ASP A 89 3.34 0.78 3.40
N ILE A 90 4.28 1.68 3.11
CA ILE A 90 5.70 1.41 3.34
C ILE A 90 6.11 2.05 4.67
N PRO A 91 6.49 1.27 5.70
CA PRO A 91 7.02 1.80 6.93
C PRO A 91 8.34 2.50 6.62
N LEU A 92 8.47 3.69 7.19
CA LEU A 92 9.60 4.60 7.03
C LEU A 92 10.90 4.02 7.62
N THR A 93 11.59 3.15 6.88
CA THR A 93 13.02 2.87 7.09
C THR A 93 13.93 3.87 6.37
N MET A 94 13.36 4.80 5.58
CA MET A 94 14.11 5.75 4.74
C MET A 94 14.19 7.19 5.27
N ARG A 95 13.71 7.47 6.49
CA ARG A 95 13.93 8.77 7.13
C ARG A 95 14.94 8.59 8.24
N GLU A 96 16.15 9.12 8.03
CA GLU A 96 17.01 9.50 9.13
C GLU A 96 16.21 10.33 10.14
N GLU A 97 16.57 10.12 11.41
CA GLU A 97 15.94 10.64 12.62
C GLU A 97 15.35 12.04 12.47
N ASN A 98 14.17 12.19 13.09
CA ASN A 98 13.42 13.42 13.40
C ASN A 98 12.15 13.62 12.55
N ARG A 99 10.98 13.28 13.12
CA ARG A 99 10.06 14.28 13.70
C ARG A 99 8.71 13.70 14.14
N LEU A 100 8.40 14.00 15.41
CA LEU A 100 7.11 14.45 15.96
C LEU A 100 5.85 13.60 15.70
N SER A 101 5.50 12.84 16.73
CA SER A 101 4.15 12.57 17.22
C SER A 101 3.03 13.42 16.60
N GLY A 102 2.24 12.82 15.70
CA GLY A 102 1.01 13.43 15.18
C GLY A 102 0.47 12.84 13.86
N ALA A 103 -0.18 11.69 13.95
CA ALA A 103 -1.32 11.28 13.10
C ALA A 103 -1.20 11.04 11.58
N ARG A 104 -0.03 10.98 10.93
CA ARG A 104 0.03 10.45 9.55
C ARG A 104 1.41 9.87 9.20
N ASN A 105 1.67 8.66 9.67
CA ASN A 105 2.95 7.96 9.49
C ASN A 105 2.90 6.92 8.35
N VAL A 106 2.12 7.15 7.30
CA VAL A 106 1.94 6.17 6.23
C VAL A 106 2.31 6.79 4.89
N ASP A 107 3.39 6.28 4.30
CA ASP A 107 3.74 6.54 2.92
C ASP A 107 3.10 5.47 2.04
N PHE A 108 2.39 5.89 0.99
CA PHE A 108 1.74 4.97 0.07
C PHE A 108 2.61 4.75 -1.16
N TYR A 109 2.74 3.49 -1.58
CA TYR A 109 3.43 3.09 -2.79
C TYR A 109 2.49 2.29 -3.69
N TYR A 110 2.47 2.65 -4.97
CA TYR A 110 1.66 2.01 -6.00
C TYR A 110 2.48 1.81 -7.30
N PRO A 111 2.92 0.58 -7.60
CA PRO A 111 3.56 0.25 -8.87
C PRO A 111 2.51 0.27 -9.98
N ILE A 112 2.66 1.22 -10.92
CA ILE A 112 1.78 1.38 -12.08
C ILE A 112 2.22 0.42 -13.20
N SER A 113 3.52 0.21 -13.32
CA SER A 113 4.16 -0.64 -14.33
C SER A 113 5.55 -1.07 -13.86
N PRO A 114 6.21 -2.01 -14.56
CA PRO A 114 7.60 -2.37 -14.29
C PRO A 114 8.58 -1.20 -14.21
N LYS A 115 8.29 -0.08 -14.88
CA LYS A 115 9.17 1.09 -14.99
C LYS A 115 8.71 2.32 -14.21
N ILE A 116 7.48 2.33 -13.73
CA ILE A 116 6.86 3.53 -13.14
C ILE A 116 6.06 3.12 -11.92
N ALA A 117 6.34 3.78 -10.80
CA ALA A 117 5.52 3.72 -9.60
C ALA A 117 5.14 5.12 -9.13
N TYR A 118 4.06 5.19 -8.36
CA TYR A 118 3.60 6.42 -7.74
C TYR A 118 3.75 6.29 -6.23
N MET A 119 4.26 7.35 -5.59
CA MET A 119 4.45 7.38 -4.16
C MET A 119 3.86 8.67 -3.57
N ILE A 120 3.20 8.52 -2.42
CA ILE A 120 2.75 9.63 -1.58
C ILE A 120 3.56 9.59 -0.30
N LYS A 121 4.24 10.69 0.02
CA LYS A 121 5.02 10.87 1.24
C LYS A 121 4.28 11.84 2.16
N ALA A 122 3.84 11.35 3.32
CA ALA A 122 3.07 12.18 4.24
C ALA A 122 3.92 13.31 4.82
N GLY A 123 3.39 14.53 4.79
CA GLY A 123 4.01 15.73 5.38
C GLY A 123 5.33 16.17 4.73
N ASP A 124 5.67 15.62 3.57
CA ASP A 124 6.88 15.96 2.82
C ASP A 124 6.52 16.86 1.65
N ARG A 125 6.77 18.16 1.72
CA ARG A 125 6.41 19.11 0.65
C ARG A 125 7.33 19.03 -0.58
N LEU A 126 7.96 17.88 -0.84
CA LEU A 126 8.59 17.60 -2.13
C LEU A 126 7.56 17.91 -3.23
N GLY A 127 7.78 19.01 -3.96
CA GLY A 127 6.99 19.35 -5.13
C GLY A 127 6.96 18.17 -6.10
N SER A 128 5.95 18.11 -6.99
CA SER A 128 5.74 16.99 -7.91
C SER A 128 7.03 16.61 -8.65
N SER A 129 7.68 15.54 -8.19
CA SER A 129 9.04 15.19 -8.62
C SER A 129 9.06 13.84 -9.29
N LYS A 130 9.89 13.72 -10.32
CA LYS A 130 10.33 12.42 -10.84
C LYS A 130 11.59 12.05 -10.09
N VAL A 131 11.64 10.85 -9.52
CA VAL A 131 12.78 10.34 -8.77
C VAL A 131 13.24 9.07 -9.45
N GLU A 132 14.49 9.01 -9.88
CA GLU A 132 15.07 7.77 -10.39
C GLU A 132 15.40 6.85 -9.22
N VAL A 133 15.06 5.58 -9.37
CA VAL A 133 15.39 4.55 -8.36
C VAL A 133 16.61 3.76 -8.76
N THR A 134 17.35 3.29 -7.77
CA THR A 134 18.46 2.34 -7.89
C THR A 134 17.95 0.89 -7.84
N ASP A 135 18.77 -0.07 -8.29
CA ASP A 135 18.44 -1.50 -8.25
C ASP A 135 18.10 -1.96 -6.82
N ASN A 136 18.81 -1.43 -5.81
CA ASN A 136 18.57 -1.75 -4.40
C ASN A 136 17.20 -1.23 -3.91
N GLU A 137 16.83 0.00 -4.27
CA GLU A 137 15.52 0.56 -3.91
C GLU A 137 14.39 -0.20 -4.61
N ALA A 138 14.59 -0.58 -5.88
CA ALA A 138 13.62 -1.39 -6.61
C ALA A 138 13.43 -2.77 -5.97
N ASP A 139 14.52 -3.42 -5.53
CA ASP A 139 14.46 -4.69 -4.82
C ASP A 139 13.75 -4.58 -3.45
N GLU A 140 13.99 -3.51 -2.71
CA GLU A 140 13.33 -3.23 -1.44
C GLU A 140 11.82 -3.00 -1.62
N MET A 141 11.43 -2.21 -2.63
CA MET A 141 10.03 -1.97 -2.97
C MET A 141 9.31 -3.27 -3.37
N ASN A 142 9.95 -4.08 -4.19
CA ASN A 142 9.42 -5.38 -4.61
C ASN A 142 9.26 -6.34 -3.42
N SER A 143 10.25 -6.38 -2.52
CA SER A 143 10.17 -7.16 -1.29
C SER A 143 9.01 -6.69 -0.39
N ASN A 144 8.79 -5.37 -0.29
CA ASN A 144 7.67 -4.82 0.47
C ASN A 144 6.30 -5.18 -0.11
N ILE A 145 6.18 -5.22 -1.45
CA ILE A 145 4.98 -5.70 -2.15
C ILE A 145 4.75 -7.18 -1.87
N ALA A 146 5.78 -8.02 -1.96
CA ALA A 146 5.65 -9.46 -1.80
C ALA A 146 5.23 -9.85 -0.37
N LYS A 147 5.82 -9.23 0.65
CA LYS A 147 5.45 -9.44 2.07
C LYS A 147 3.99 -9.08 2.37
N ARG A 148 3.43 -8.13 1.63
CA ARG A 148 2.05 -7.63 1.82
C ARG A 148 1.04 -8.26 0.87
N ALA A 149 1.49 -9.10 -0.05
CA ALA A 149 0.60 -9.87 -0.90
C ALA A 149 -0.30 -10.79 -0.05
N ASN A 150 -1.46 -11.13 -0.61
CA ASN A 150 -2.35 -12.13 -0.05
C ASN A 150 -1.99 -13.53 -0.57
N VAL A 151 -1.98 -13.71 -1.89
CA VAL A 151 -1.67 -15.00 -2.53
C VAL A 151 -0.73 -14.80 -3.73
N HIS A 152 -0.93 -13.74 -4.50
CA HIS A 152 -0.27 -13.59 -5.80
C HIS A 152 0.56 -12.32 -5.91
N ILE A 153 1.75 -12.48 -6.50
CA ILE A 153 2.59 -11.41 -7.03
C ILE A 153 2.67 -11.51 -8.55
N PHE A 154 2.75 -10.37 -9.22
CA PHE A 154 2.73 -10.23 -10.67
C PHE A 154 3.91 -9.37 -11.12
N GLY A 155 4.54 -9.75 -12.22
CA GLY A 155 5.64 -9.06 -12.85
C GLY A 155 5.63 -9.29 -14.35
N ASP A 156 6.51 -8.61 -15.07
CA ASP A 156 6.62 -8.70 -16.54
C ASP A 156 7.30 -9.98 -17.03
N SER A 157 7.98 -10.68 -16.13
CA SER A 157 8.78 -11.87 -16.42
C SER A 157 8.84 -12.79 -15.21
N GLU A 158 9.11 -14.08 -15.45
CA GLU A 158 9.31 -15.02 -14.34
C GLU A 158 10.54 -14.65 -13.50
N SER A 159 11.62 -14.18 -14.14
CA SER A 159 12.84 -13.74 -13.47
C SER A 159 12.60 -12.59 -12.50
N ALA A 160 11.69 -11.67 -12.80
CA ALA A 160 11.32 -10.57 -11.92
C ALA A 160 10.64 -11.05 -10.62
N ILE A 161 9.88 -12.14 -10.70
CA ILE A 161 9.03 -12.60 -9.59
C ILE A 161 9.75 -13.63 -8.71
N LYS A 162 10.60 -14.45 -9.32
CA LYS A 162 11.26 -15.59 -8.69
C LYS A 162 12.00 -15.26 -7.37
N PRO A 163 12.71 -14.12 -7.24
CA PRO A 163 13.39 -13.75 -5.99
C PRO A 163 12.43 -13.60 -4.80
N TYR A 164 11.21 -13.12 -5.04
CA TYR A 164 10.28 -12.72 -3.99
C TYR A 164 9.25 -13.79 -3.62
N ARG A 165 9.18 -14.91 -4.36
CA ARG A 165 8.20 -15.99 -4.11
C ARG A 165 8.26 -16.55 -2.68
N LYS A 166 9.45 -16.62 -2.08
CA LYS A 166 9.64 -17.12 -0.70
C LYS A 166 9.06 -16.19 0.37
N GLN A 167 8.76 -14.94 0.02
CA GLN A 167 8.23 -13.94 0.93
C GLN A 167 6.69 -13.93 0.96
N LEU A 168 6.05 -14.74 0.11
CA LEU A 168 4.60 -14.96 0.17
C LEU A 168 4.29 -15.72 1.45
N ASP A 169 3.55 -15.07 2.34
CA ASP A 169 3.07 -15.68 3.57
C ASP A 169 1.89 -16.58 3.21
N PHE A 170 2.13 -17.90 3.15
CA PHE A 170 1.06 -18.90 3.05
C PHE A 170 0.46 -19.08 4.44
N GLY A 171 -0.31 -18.08 4.87
CA GLY A 171 -1.12 -18.15 6.09
C GLY A 171 -2.16 -19.27 6.04
#